data_AF-A0A658Z489-F1
#
_entry.id   AF-A0A658Z489-F1
#
_cell.length_a   1.000
_cell.length_b   1.000
_cell.length_c   1.000
_cell.angle_alpha   90.00
_cell.angle_beta   90.00
_cell.angle_gamma   90.00
#
_symmetry.space_group_name_H-M   'P 1'
#
loop_
_entity.id
_entity.type
_entity.pdbx_description
1 polymer ?
#
loop_
_entity_poly.entity_id
_entity_poly.type
_entity_poly.pdbx_seq_one_letter_code
_entity_poly.pdbx_strand_id
1 'polypeptide(L)'
;MNILFTESSPNIGGQELQAVAQMKALKKMGHSVLLVCRENSKIAFEASKLGIDITFALFRNSLHIPTAWRLLGIVHGFQPNAIVCHSGHDSNIVGLVRLFTRKHPFRIIRQKTYLTRKTKVFLITGFIGNGPVRHSPGKEYSHRDCEHQIATGNADNVMLRWSEVNEMLQSGLVEFHVHTHTHTRWDKKFSSREEQCKHLRQDLLSGREYLKEMTGKCSKHLCWPEGYYNKDYIQVAEELGFYFYYTTPFFSSLLAFHKGPRLPDD
;
A
#
# COMPACT_ATOMS: atom_id res chain seq x y z
N MET A 1 -14.66 -16.40 -22.14
CA MET A 1 -13.37 -16.82 -21.55
C MET A 1 -13.65 -17.52 -20.25
N ASN A 2 -12.80 -18.47 -19.89
CA ASN A 2 -12.83 -19.18 -18.61
C ASN A 2 -11.82 -18.51 -17.69
N ILE A 3 -12.28 -17.94 -16.59
CA ILE A 3 -11.45 -17.17 -15.65
C ILE A 3 -11.53 -17.84 -14.28
N LEU A 4 -10.38 -18.30 -13.79
CA LEU A 4 -10.27 -18.94 -12.49
C LEU A 4 -9.76 -17.93 -11.47
N PHE A 5 -10.41 -17.82 -10.32
CA PHE A 5 -9.91 -17.08 -9.17
C PHE A 5 -9.40 -18.07 -8.14
N THR A 6 -8.31 -17.75 -7.47
CA THR A 6 -7.83 -18.49 -6.29
C THR A 6 -7.81 -17.58 -5.08
N GLU A 7 -8.25 -18.07 -3.92
CA GLU A 7 -8.12 -17.36 -2.66
C GLU A 7 -7.77 -18.33 -1.51
N SER A 8 -6.73 -17.99 -0.76
CA SER A 8 -6.18 -18.79 0.34
C SER A 8 -6.68 -18.36 1.73
N SER A 9 -7.18 -17.14 1.86
CA SER A 9 -7.64 -16.53 3.10
C SER A 9 -8.93 -17.18 3.61
N PRO A 10 -9.03 -17.53 4.91
CA PRO A 10 -10.30 -17.93 5.50
C PRO A 10 -11.22 -16.72 5.78
N ASN A 11 -10.66 -15.52 5.82
CA ASN A 11 -11.34 -14.30 6.24
C ASN A 11 -11.85 -13.49 5.04
N ILE A 12 -12.46 -12.35 5.33
CA ILE A 12 -12.92 -11.38 4.33
C ILE A 12 -12.41 -10.00 4.69
N GLY A 13 -11.80 -9.33 3.71
CA GLY A 13 -11.40 -7.93 3.77
C GLY A 13 -11.58 -7.27 2.41
N GLY A 14 -10.91 -6.13 2.20
CA GLY A 14 -11.03 -5.37 0.95
C GLY A 14 -10.60 -6.16 -0.29
N GLN A 15 -9.64 -7.07 -0.16
CA GLN A 15 -9.16 -7.90 -1.27
C GLN A 15 -10.21 -8.91 -1.71
N GLU A 16 -10.75 -9.68 -0.77
CA GLU A 16 -11.73 -10.73 -1.04
C GLU A 16 -13.05 -10.11 -1.55
N LEU A 17 -13.49 -8.99 -0.97
CA LEU A 17 -14.68 -8.26 -1.46
C LEU A 17 -14.50 -7.74 -2.89
N GLN A 18 -13.29 -7.26 -3.21
CA GLN A 18 -12.98 -6.83 -4.57
C GLN A 18 -13.00 -8.02 -5.55
N ALA A 19 -12.39 -9.15 -5.18
CA ALA A 19 -12.40 -10.36 -5.99
C ALA A 19 -13.84 -10.78 -6.31
N VAL A 20 -14.72 -10.77 -5.30
CA VAL A 20 -16.14 -11.06 -5.46
C VAL A 20 -16.83 -10.07 -6.42
N ALA A 21 -16.58 -8.77 -6.29
CA ALA A 21 -17.12 -7.76 -7.20
C ALA A 21 -16.65 -7.96 -8.65
N GLN A 22 -15.38 -8.30 -8.86
CA GLN A 22 -14.81 -8.59 -10.18
C GLN A 22 -15.42 -9.85 -10.78
N MET A 23 -15.53 -10.93 -10.00
CA MET A 23 -16.16 -12.18 -10.44
C MET A 23 -17.60 -11.93 -10.89
N LYS A 24 -18.36 -11.15 -10.12
CA LYS A 24 -19.73 -10.74 -10.48
C LYS A 24 -19.77 -9.95 -11.80
N ALA A 25 -18.88 -8.98 -11.97
CA ALA A 25 -18.83 -8.17 -13.19
C ALA A 25 -18.45 -9.00 -14.42
N LEU A 26 -17.43 -9.85 -14.32
CA LEU A 26 -16.99 -10.74 -15.40
C LEU A 26 -18.09 -11.73 -15.81
N LYS A 27 -18.83 -12.28 -14.84
CA LYS A 27 -20.00 -13.13 -15.11
C LYS A 27 -21.10 -12.37 -15.84
N LYS A 28 -21.39 -11.12 -15.44
CA LYS A 28 -22.35 -10.24 -16.14
C LYS A 28 -21.93 -9.93 -17.59
N MET A 29 -20.64 -9.94 -17.88
CA MET A 29 -20.08 -9.78 -19.23
C MET A 29 -20.09 -11.08 -20.05
N GLY A 30 -20.66 -12.18 -19.54
CA GLY A 30 -20.77 -13.46 -20.24
C GLY A 30 -19.50 -14.32 -20.16
N HIS A 31 -18.60 -14.07 -19.21
CA HIS A 31 -17.46 -14.95 -18.94
C HIS A 31 -17.83 -16.07 -17.96
N SER A 32 -17.22 -17.24 -18.16
CA SER A 32 -17.31 -18.35 -17.20
C SER A 32 -16.30 -18.11 -16.09
N VAL A 33 -16.78 -18.04 -14.84
CA VAL A 33 -15.97 -17.67 -13.68
C VAL A 33 -16.07 -18.76 -12.63
N LEU A 34 -14.92 -19.25 -12.16
CA LEU A 34 -14.82 -20.26 -11.11
C LEU A 34 -13.92 -19.73 -9.99
N LEU A 35 -14.35 -19.86 -8.73
CA LEU A 35 -13.55 -19.56 -7.55
C LEU A 35 -12.99 -20.85 -6.94
N VAL A 36 -11.68 -20.90 -6.66
CA VAL A 36 -11.04 -21.93 -5.84
C VAL A 36 -10.62 -21.33 -4.51
N CYS A 37 -11.26 -21.74 -3.41
CA CYS A 37 -10.93 -21.21 -2.08
C CYS A 37 -10.98 -22.28 -0.99
N ARG A 38 -10.63 -21.92 0.25
CA ARG A 38 -10.80 -22.84 1.39
C ARG A 38 -12.28 -23.13 1.63
N GLU A 39 -12.57 -24.37 2.00
CA GLU A 39 -13.88 -24.77 2.50
C GLU A 39 -14.21 -23.94 3.75
N ASN A 40 -15.44 -23.45 3.84
CA ASN A 40 -15.93 -22.55 4.91
C ASN A 40 -15.25 -21.16 5.00
N SER A 41 -14.50 -20.73 3.98
CA SER A 41 -14.00 -19.35 3.92
C SER A 41 -15.14 -18.33 3.76
N LYS A 42 -14.97 -17.13 4.32
CA LYS A 42 -15.98 -16.06 4.19
C LYS A 42 -16.21 -15.64 2.73
N ILE A 43 -15.18 -15.70 1.88
CA ILE A 43 -15.32 -15.44 0.45
C ILE A 43 -16.19 -16.48 -0.25
N ALA A 44 -16.14 -17.77 0.12
CA ALA A 44 -17.04 -18.78 -0.42
C ALA A 44 -18.51 -18.45 -0.13
N PHE A 45 -18.80 -17.97 1.08
CA PHE A 45 -20.16 -17.55 1.45
C PHE A 45 -20.65 -16.37 0.60
N GLU A 46 -19.83 -15.32 0.44
CA GLU A 46 -20.21 -14.15 -0.37
C GLU A 46 -20.31 -14.47 -1.87
N ALA A 47 -19.41 -15.30 -2.40
CA ALA A 47 -19.45 -15.72 -3.79
C ALA A 47 -20.70 -16.58 -4.08
N SER A 48 -21.08 -17.46 -3.15
CA SER A 48 -22.25 -18.33 -3.27
C SER A 48 -23.57 -17.54 -3.34
N LYS A 49 -23.71 -16.49 -2.51
CA LYS A 49 -24.87 -15.57 -2.56
C LYS A 49 -25.08 -14.92 -3.93
N LEU A 50 -23.99 -14.74 -4.69
CA LEU A 50 -24.00 -14.12 -6.02
C LEU A 50 -24.08 -15.16 -7.14
N GLY A 51 -24.26 -16.44 -6.80
CA GLY A 51 -24.31 -17.54 -7.75
C GLY A 51 -23.00 -17.73 -8.53
N ILE A 52 -21.85 -17.39 -7.95
CA ILE A 52 -20.54 -17.68 -8.53
C ILE A 52 -20.23 -19.16 -8.30
N ASP A 53 -19.68 -19.85 -9.31
CA ASP A 53 -19.29 -21.25 -9.18
C ASP A 53 -18.05 -21.38 -8.28
N ILE A 54 -18.07 -22.33 -7.36
CA ILE A 54 -17.01 -22.49 -6.35
C ILE A 54 -16.54 -23.94 -6.30
N THR A 55 -15.24 -24.14 -6.18
CA THR A 55 -14.62 -25.41 -5.78
C THR A 55 -13.61 -25.16 -4.67
N PHE A 56 -13.27 -26.20 -3.91
CA PHE A 56 -12.48 -26.03 -2.70
C PHE A 56 -11.04 -26.51 -2.85
N ALA A 57 -10.09 -25.83 -2.20
CA ALA A 57 -8.73 -26.33 -1.98
C ALA A 57 -8.14 -25.75 -0.69
N LEU A 58 -7.21 -26.48 -0.06
CA LEU A 58 -6.76 -26.17 1.31
C LEU A 58 -5.78 -24.99 1.44
N PHE A 59 -4.89 -24.75 0.48
CA PHE A 59 -3.90 -23.66 0.52
C PHE A 59 -3.15 -23.52 1.87
N ARG A 60 -2.69 -24.62 2.49
CA ARG A 60 -2.10 -24.58 3.85
C ARG A 60 -0.83 -23.71 3.95
N ASN A 61 -0.03 -23.65 2.89
CA ASN A 61 1.18 -22.84 2.77
C ASN A 61 1.46 -22.57 1.28
N SER A 62 2.57 -21.89 0.95
CA SER A 62 2.89 -21.46 -0.42
C SER A 62 3.41 -22.56 -1.36
N LEU A 63 3.56 -23.80 -0.87
CA LEU A 63 4.05 -24.95 -1.62
C LEU A 63 3.22 -26.20 -1.32
N HIS A 64 1.93 -26.02 -1.03
CA HIS A 64 1.08 -27.13 -0.61
C HIS A 64 0.78 -28.09 -1.79
N ILE A 65 1.58 -29.14 -1.91
CA ILE A 65 1.54 -30.13 -3.01
C ILE A 65 0.13 -30.69 -3.26
N PRO A 66 -0.67 -31.09 -2.24
CA PRO A 66 -2.03 -31.57 -2.48
C PRO A 66 -2.94 -30.53 -3.16
N THR A 67 -2.77 -29.25 -2.83
CA THR A 67 -3.49 -28.17 -3.50
C THR A 67 -2.99 -27.98 -4.94
N ALA A 68 -1.69 -28.10 -5.20
CA ALA A 68 -1.15 -28.05 -6.56
C ALA A 68 -1.73 -29.17 -7.45
N TRP A 69 -1.78 -30.40 -6.93
CA TRP A 69 -2.37 -31.55 -7.64
C TRP A 69 -3.86 -31.35 -7.92
N ARG A 70 -4.61 -30.87 -6.93
CA ARG A 70 -6.03 -30.57 -7.12
C ARG A 70 -6.25 -29.44 -8.14
N LEU A 71 -5.44 -28.39 -8.10
CA LEU A 71 -5.49 -27.30 -9.07
C LEU A 71 -5.12 -27.77 -10.48
N LEU A 72 -4.20 -28.74 -10.64
CA LEU A 72 -3.94 -29.35 -11.94
C LEU A 72 -5.22 -29.99 -12.51
N GLY A 73 -5.93 -30.78 -11.73
CA GLY A 73 -7.20 -31.37 -12.16
C GLY A 73 -8.25 -30.31 -12.56
N ILE A 74 -8.37 -29.25 -11.75
CA ILE A 74 -9.28 -28.13 -12.04
C ILE A 74 -8.89 -27.42 -13.34
N VAL A 75 -7.60 -27.14 -13.55
CA VAL A 75 -7.11 -26.48 -14.78
C VAL A 75 -7.39 -27.35 -16.02
N HIS A 76 -7.20 -28.67 -15.94
CA HIS A 76 -7.50 -29.56 -17.05
C HIS A 76 -9.00 -29.65 -17.36
N GLY A 77 -9.88 -29.61 -16.35
CA GLY A 77 -11.33 -29.63 -16.55
C GLY A 77 -11.92 -28.29 -16.99
N PHE A 78 -11.52 -27.20 -16.34
CA PHE A 78 -12.06 -25.87 -16.57
C PHE A 78 -11.39 -25.12 -17.73
N GLN A 79 -10.17 -25.50 -18.12
CA GLN A 79 -9.41 -24.90 -19.22
C GLN A 79 -9.37 -23.36 -19.12
N PRO A 80 -8.85 -22.77 -18.02
CA PRO A 80 -8.85 -21.33 -17.84
C PRO A 80 -7.97 -20.62 -18.88
N ASN A 81 -8.44 -19.46 -19.37
CA ASN A 81 -7.62 -18.53 -20.14
C ASN A 81 -6.74 -17.66 -19.21
N ALA A 82 -7.23 -17.38 -18.01
CA ALA A 82 -6.53 -16.62 -16.98
C ALA A 82 -6.83 -17.17 -15.58
N ILE A 83 -5.83 -17.12 -14.70
CA ILE A 83 -5.96 -17.40 -13.28
C ILE A 83 -5.59 -16.14 -12.49
N VAL A 84 -6.52 -15.61 -11.73
CA VAL A 84 -6.36 -14.44 -10.86
C VAL A 84 -6.06 -14.92 -9.44
N CYS A 85 -4.95 -14.45 -8.87
CA CYS A 85 -4.46 -14.85 -7.55
C CYS A 85 -4.05 -13.62 -6.73
N HIS A 86 -4.19 -13.70 -5.40
CA HIS A 86 -4.02 -12.55 -4.51
C HIS A 86 -2.82 -12.67 -3.56
N SER A 87 -2.76 -13.77 -2.80
CA SER A 87 -1.80 -13.95 -1.73
C SER A 87 -0.46 -14.51 -2.25
N GLY A 88 0.53 -14.63 -1.36
CA GLY A 88 1.75 -15.38 -1.67
C GLY A 88 1.51 -16.89 -1.70
N HIS A 89 0.48 -17.39 -1.01
CA HIS A 89 0.22 -18.82 -0.90
C HIS A 89 -0.37 -19.39 -2.19
N ASP A 90 -1.42 -18.76 -2.71
CA ASP A 90 -2.10 -19.21 -3.92
C ASP A 90 -1.28 -18.92 -5.19
N SER A 91 -0.70 -17.73 -5.33
CA SER A 91 0.07 -17.36 -6.53
C SER A 91 1.30 -18.25 -6.75
N ASN A 92 2.02 -18.63 -5.68
CA ASN A 92 3.16 -19.55 -5.79
C ASN A 92 2.72 -20.96 -6.22
N ILE A 93 1.60 -21.45 -5.68
CA ILE A 93 1.06 -22.76 -6.08
C ILE A 93 0.59 -22.71 -7.55
N VAL A 94 -0.08 -21.64 -7.98
CA VAL A 94 -0.47 -21.45 -9.38
C VAL A 94 0.76 -21.42 -10.29
N GLY A 95 1.85 -20.77 -9.85
CA GLY A 95 3.15 -20.80 -10.52
C GLY A 95 3.69 -22.23 -10.69
N LEU A 96 3.61 -23.06 -9.65
CA LEU A 96 3.99 -24.47 -9.72
C LEU A 96 3.10 -25.25 -10.71
N VAL A 97 1.78 -25.06 -10.66
CA VAL A 97 0.81 -25.68 -11.58
C VAL A 97 1.11 -25.30 -13.04
N ARG A 98 1.59 -24.09 -13.29
CA ARG A 98 1.97 -23.62 -14.63
C ARG A 98 3.10 -24.46 -15.25
N LEU A 99 4.04 -24.95 -14.45
CA LEU A 99 5.16 -25.76 -14.94
C LEU A 99 4.69 -27.08 -15.57
N PHE A 100 3.55 -27.61 -15.13
CA PHE A 100 2.98 -28.88 -15.58
C PHE A 100 1.84 -28.72 -16.61
N THR A 101 1.47 -27.48 -16.97
CA THR A 101 0.35 -27.18 -17.89
C THR A 101 0.83 -26.47 -19.16
N ARG A 102 2.05 -26.79 -19.62
CA ARG A 102 2.67 -26.13 -20.79
C ARG A 102 1.84 -26.25 -22.08
N LYS A 103 1.08 -27.34 -22.24
CA LYS A 103 0.20 -27.59 -23.40
C LYS A 103 -1.05 -26.71 -23.42
N HIS A 104 -1.48 -26.18 -22.28
CA HIS A 104 -2.66 -25.31 -22.15
C HIS A 104 -2.28 -24.01 -21.42
N PRO A 105 -1.68 -23.05 -22.14
CA PRO A 105 -1.16 -21.84 -21.53
C PRO A 105 -2.26 -20.90 -21.05
N PHE A 106 -2.27 -20.61 -19.75
CA PHE A 106 -3.09 -19.56 -19.13
C PHE A 106 -2.23 -18.40 -18.63
N ARG A 107 -2.83 -17.22 -18.54
CA ARG A 107 -2.21 -16.02 -17.93
C ARG A 107 -2.34 -16.09 -16.41
N ILE A 108 -1.27 -15.79 -15.69
CA ILE A 108 -1.31 -15.61 -14.23
C ILE A 108 -1.41 -14.12 -13.96
N ILE A 109 -2.48 -13.70 -13.32
CA ILE A 109 -2.71 -12.31 -12.92
C ILE A 109 -2.59 -12.26 -11.41
N ARG A 110 -1.49 -11.68 -10.91
CA ARG A 110 -1.31 -11.47 -9.49
C ARG A 110 -1.90 -10.12 -9.09
N GLN A 111 -3.05 -10.14 -8.44
CA GLN A 111 -3.75 -8.96 -8.00
C GLN A 111 -3.39 -8.65 -6.54
N LYS A 112 -2.49 -7.70 -6.35
CA LYS A 112 -2.25 -7.09 -5.04
C LYS A 112 -3.40 -6.13 -4.70
N THR A 113 -3.61 -5.89 -3.41
CA THR A 113 -4.71 -5.07 -2.86
C THR A 113 -4.98 -3.82 -3.69
N TYR A 114 -6.25 -3.59 -4.03
CA TYR A 114 -6.68 -2.29 -4.54
C TYR A 114 -6.57 -1.27 -3.42
N LEU A 115 -5.78 -0.22 -3.66
CA LEU A 115 -5.87 1.02 -2.92
C LEU A 115 -7.21 1.66 -3.30
N THR A 116 -8.28 1.32 -2.58
CA THR A 116 -9.60 1.99 -2.71
C THR A 116 -9.56 3.44 -2.19
N ARG A 117 -8.43 3.87 -1.66
CA ARG A 117 -8.16 5.21 -1.14
C ARG A 117 -6.94 5.79 -1.83
N LYS A 118 -6.85 7.12 -1.83
CA LYS A 118 -5.68 7.85 -2.34
C LYS A 118 -4.39 7.29 -1.72
N THR A 119 -3.36 7.15 -2.54
CA THR A 119 -2.03 6.76 -2.07
C THR A 119 -1.48 7.87 -1.18
N LYS A 120 -1.11 7.53 0.06
CA LYS A 120 -0.50 8.46 1.00
C LYS A 120 1.00 8.55 0.75
N VAL A 121 1.50 9.75 0.49
CA VAL A 121 2.92 10.03 0.40
C VAL A 121 3.28 11.04 1.49
N PHE A 122 4.36 10.79 2.22
CA PHE A 122 4.84 11.68 3.27
C PHE A 122 6.09 12.42 2.75
N LEU A 123 6.03 13.75 2.73
CA LEU A 123 7.09 14.60 2.17
C LEU A 123 7.97 15.16 3.28
N ILE A 124 9.27 15.02 3.10
CA ILE A 124 10.25 15.83 3.83
C ILE A 124 10.27 17.18 3.11
N THR A 125 9.47 18.11 3.59
CA THR A 125 9.12 19.31 2.80
C THR A 125 10.32 20.17 2.42
N GLY A 126 11.37 20.20 3.23
CA GLY A 126 12.62 20.92 2.92
C GLY A 126 13.48 20.29 1.83
N PHE A 127 13.21 19.06 1.41
CA PHE A 127 13.95 18.37 0.34
C PHE A 127 13.21 18.34 -1.00
N ILE A 128 11.96 18.82 -1.05
CA ILE A 128 11.19 18.84 -2.29
C ILE A 128 11.73 19.95 -3.20
N GLY A 129 12.09 19.56 -4.42
CA GLY A 129 12.73 20.42 -5.39
C GLY A 129 11.77 21.41 -6.07
N ASN A 130 12.36 22.31 -6.84
CA ASN A 130 11.65 23.23 -7.72
C ASN A 130 11.99 22.93 -9.19
N GLY A 131 11.13 23.37 -10.11
CA GLY A 131 11.34 23.22 -11.54
C GLY A 131 10.21 22.45 -12.25
N PRO A 132 10.36 22.17 -13.55
CA PRO A 132 9.33 21.49 -14.33
C PRO A 132 9.20 20.01 -13.95
N VAL A 133 8.06 19.43 -14.31
CA VAL A 133 7.77 18.00 -14.18
C VAL A 133 8.77 17.17 -14.98
N ARG A 134 9.25 16.06 -14.42
CA ARG A 134 10.09 15.08 -15.12
C ARG A 134 9.30 13.80 -15.34
N HIS A 135 9.27 13.31 -16.57
CA HIS A 135 8.47 12.13 -16.93
C HIS A 135 9.22 10.80 -16.80
N SER A 136 10.55 10.82 -16.68
CA SER A 136 11.35 9.62 -16.47
C SER A 136 12.47 9.90 -15.49
N PRO A 137 12.65 9.09 -14.43
CA PRO A 137 13.91 9.07 -13.72
C PRO A 137 14.96 8.57 -14.72
N GLY A 138 15.92 9.42 -15.09
CA GLY A 138 17.01 9.01 -15.98
C GLY A 138 17.90 7.92 -15.36
N LYS A 139 17.80 7.74 -14.03
CA LYS A 139 18.54 6.77 -13.24
C LYS A 139 17.73 6.36 -12.00
N GLU A 140 17.73 5.07 -11.70
CA GLU A 140 17.21 4.55 -10.42
C GLU A 140 18.34 4.56 -9.37
N TYR A 141 17.98 4.93 -8.14
CA TYR A 141 18.90 5.02 -7.01
C TYR A 141 18.50 4.02 -5.93
N SER A 142 19.48 3.37 -5.30
CA SER A 142 19.22 2.64 -4.06
C SER A 142 18.91 3.62 -2.92
N HIS A 143 18.31 3.14 -1.83
CA HIS A 143 18.04 3.99 -0.67
C HIS A 143 19.30 4.71 -0.15
N ARG A 144 20.42 3.96 -0.06
CA ARG A 144 21.72 4.50 0.35
C ARG A 144 22.24 5.57 -0.61
N ASP A 145 22.03 5.38 -1.91
CA ASP A 145 22.45 6.38 -2.90
C ASP A 145 21.59 7.63 -2.82
N CYS A 146 20.29 7.50 -2.53
CA CYS A 146 19.41 8.65 -2.28
C CYS A 146 19.90 9.48 -1.09
N GLU A 147 20.23 8.83 0.04
CA GLU A 147 20.78 9.52 1.22
C GLU A 147 22.07 10.28 0.87
N HIS A 148 22.96 9.66 0.08
CA HIS A 148 24.20 10.30 -0.36
C HIS A 148 23.94 11.51 -1.28
N GLN A 149 23.00 11.42 -2.22
CA GLN A 149 22.62 12.55 -3.08
C GLN A 149 22.09 13.72 -2.25
N ILE A 150 21.23 13.46 -1.26
CA ILE A 150 20.69 14.50 -0.37
C ILE A 150 21.83 15.14 0.45
N ALA A 151 22.69 14.33 1.07
CA ALA A 151 23.79 14.81 1.90
C ALA A 151 24.82 15.64 1.12
N THR A 152 24.92 15.44 -0.20
CA THR A 152 25.84 16.19 -1.10
C THR A 152 25.17 17.39 -1.78
N GLY A 153 23.96 17.77 -1.37
CA GLY A 153 23.24 18.94 -1.92
C GLY A 153 22.50 18.67 -3.23
N ASN A 154 22.42 17.41 -3.67
CA ASN A 154 21.78 16.98 -4.91
C ASN A 154 20.39 16.37 -4.68
N ALA A 155 19.65 16.88 -3.68
CA ALA A 155 18.35 16.34 -3.29
C ALA A 155 17.34 16.30 -4.46
N ASP A 156 17.37 17.30 -5.35
CA ASP A 156 16.49 17.35 -6.52
C ASP A 156 16.61 16.10 -7.41
N ASN A 157 17.77 15.43 -7.48
CA ASN A 157 17.95 14.22 -8.29
C ASN A 157 17.11 13.03 -7.80
N VAL A 158 16.77 13.01 -6.52
CA VAL A 158 16.18 11.84 -5.85
C VAL A 158 14.87 12.13 -5.12
N MET A 159 14.51 13.41 -5.04
CA MET A 159 13.26 13.89 -4.47
C MET A 159 12.33 14.40 -5.56
N LEU A 160 11.03 14.36 -5.28
CA LEU A 160 10.03 14.99 -6.13
C LEU A 160 10.25 16.50 -6.18
N ARG A 161 9.78 17.12 -7.25
CA ARG A 161 9.57 18.57 -7.36
C ARG A 161 8.14 18.93 -7.02
N TRP A 162 7.92 20.17 -6.58
CA TRP A 162 6.57 20.65 -6.28
C TRP A 162 5.61 20.62 -7.48
N SER A 163 6.12 20.79 -8.70
CA SER A 163 5.33 20.62 -9.93
C SER A 163 4.82 19.18 -10.09
N GLU A 164 5.66 18.18 -9.80
CA GLU A 164 5.31 16.76 -9.83
C GLU A 164 4.30 16.42 -8.72
N VAL A 165 4.53 16.95 -7.50
CA VAL A 165 3.58 16.84 -6.38
C VAL A 165 2.20 17.40 -6.75
N ASN A 166 2.16 18.58 -7.37
CA ASN A 166 0.91 19.21 -7.77
C ASN A 166 0.20 18.46 -8.92
N GLU A 167 0.93 17.92 -9.89
CA GLU A 167 0.35 17.05 -10.92
C GLU A 167 -0.25 15.78 -10.30
N MET A 168 0.48 15.14 -9.38
CA MET A 168 -0.01 13.97 -8.64
C MET A 168 -1.23 14.29 -7.77
N LEU A 169 -1.29 15.47 -7.14
CA LEU A 169 -2.47 15.95 -6.41
C LEU A 169 -3.68 16.14 -7.32
N GLN A 170 -3.49 16.78 -8.47
CA GLN A 170 -4.55 17.07 -9.44
C GLN A 170 -5.13 15.80 -10.06
N SER A 171 -4.34 14.73 -10.16
CA SER A 171 -4.85 13.41 -10.60
C SER A 171 -5.97 12.85 -9.71
N GLY A 172 -6.06 13.31 -8.45
CA GLY A 172 -6.98 12.78 -7.45
C GLY A 172 -6.59 11.40 -6.90
N LEU A 173 -5.47 10.82 -7.33
CA LEU A 173 -5.00 9.49 -6.93
C LEU A 173 -4.07 9.49 -5.73
N VAL A 174 -3.43 10.63 -5.45
CA VAL A 174 -2.39 10.75 -4.41
C VAL A 174 -2.77 11.84 -3.41
N GLU A 175 -2.44 11.62 -2.15
CA GLU A 175 -2.49 12.62 -1.09
C GLU A 175 -1.12 12.76 -0.43
N PHE A 176 -0.73 13.99 -0.13
CA PHE A 176 0.55 14.31 0.46
C PHE A 176 0.38 14.81 1.89
N HIS A 177 1.27 14.34 2.76
CA HIS A 177 1.28 14.62 4.20
C HIS A 177 2.70 14.96 4.67
N VAL A 178 2.83 15.48 5.89
CA VAL A 178 4.12 15.94 6.41
C VAL A 178 4.94 14.75 6.92
N HIS A 179 6.19 14.64 6.46
CA HIS A 179 7.25 13.79 7.02
C HIS A 179 8.31 14.64 7.73
N THR A 180 7.87 15.68 8.43
CA THR A 180 8.69 16.77 8.98
C THR A 180 9.31 17.68 7.90
N HIS A 181 10.02 18.73 8.29
CA HIS A 181 10.66 19.64 7.35
C HIS A 181 12.09 19.20 6.99
N THR A 182 12.89 18.83 7.98
CA THR A 182 14.30 18.46 7.79
C THR A 182 14.59 16.97 7.92
N HIS A 183 13.62 16.16 8.37
CA HIS A 183 13.81 14.74 8.70
C HIS A 183 14.86 14.50 9.80
N THR A 184 15.00 15.46 10.73
CA THR A 184 16.00 15.40 11.79
C THR A 184 15.51 14.59 13.01
N ARG A 185 16.36 13.68 13.50
CA ARG A 185 16.24 13.03 14.81
C ARG A 185 16.72 13.97 15.93
N TRP A 186 15.85 14.86 16.39
CA TRP A 186 16.17 15.88 17.39
C TRP A 186 16.67 15.28 18.72
N ASP A 187 16.19 14.09 19.08
CA ASP A 187 16.65 13.33 20.25
C ASP A 187 18.12 12.89 20.16
N LYS A 188 18.66 12.74 18.96
CA LYS A 188 20.09 12.46 18.73
C LYS A 188 20.94 13.74 18.68
N LYS A 189 20.32 14.92 18.54
CA LYS A 189 21.01 16.22 18.38
C LYS A 189 21.16 16.97 19.69
N PHE A 190 20.20 16.81 20.61
CA PHE A 190 20.17 17.56 21.85
C PHE A 190 19.93 16.61 23.03
N SER A 191 20.63 16.83 24.15
CA SER A 191 20.41 16.04 25.37
C SER A 191 19.19 16.49 26.16
N SER A 192 18.86 17.79 26.14
CA SER A 192 17.71 18.35 26.86
C SER A 192 16.40 18.11 26.13
N ARG A 193 15.37 17.63 26.86
CA ARG A 193 14.02 17.45 26.32
C ARG A 193 13.40 18.76 25.83
N GLU A 194 13.67 19.86 26.52
CA GLU A 194 13.15 21.18 26.17
C GLU A 194 13.66 21.66 24.82
N GLU A 195 14.98 21.59 24.59
CA GLU A 195 15.60 21.96 23.31
C GLU A 195 15.13 21.04 22.18
N GLN A 196 15.02 19.73 22.45
CA GLN A 196 14.43 18.79 21.49
C GLN A 196 13.02 19.20 21.06
N CYS A 197 12.14 19.51 22.01
CA CYS A 197 10.76 19.90 21.73
C CYS A 197 10.67 21.25 21.02
N LYS A 198 11.50 22.23 21.38
CA LYS A 198 11.59 23.54 20.72
C LYS A 198 11.97 23.40 19.24
N HIS A 199 13.02 22.64 18.94
CA HIS A 199 13.45 22.42 17.57
C HIS A 199 12.46 21.57 16.77
N LEU A 200 11.88 20.53 17.38
CA LEU A 200 10.81 19.76 16.74
C LEU A 200 9.61 20.65 16.39
N ARG A 201 9.18 21.51 17.32
CA ARG A 201 8.05 22.41 17.11
C ARG A 201 8.27 23.30 15.90
N GLN A 202 9.45 23.92 15.81
CA GLN A 202 9.80 24.76 14.68
C GLN A 202 9.82 23.95 13.37
N ASP A 203 10.39 22.75 13.38
CA ASP A 203 10.48 21.89 12.20
C ASP A 203 9.09 21.44 11.70
N LEU A 204 8.21 21.02 12.61
CA LEU A 204 6.83 20.65 12.27
C LEU A 204 6.02 21.86 11.78
N LEU A 205 6.22 23.04 12.38
CA LEU A 205 5.55 24.26 11.95
C LEU A 205 5.99 24.66 10.53
N SER A 206 7.31 24.71 10.28
CA SER A 206 7.87 24.98 8.96
C SER A 206 7.35 23.98 7.92
N GLY A 207 7.32 22.68 8.26
CA GLY A 207 6.82 21.66 7.33
C GLY A 207 5.33 21.80 7.02
N ARG A 208 4.51 22.15 8.02
CA ARG A 208 3.08 22.40 7.86
C ARG A 208 2.82 23.61 6.98
N GLU A 209 3.49 24.72 7.26
CA GLU A 209 3.33 25.98 6.54
C GLU A 209 3.78 25.83 5.09
N TYR A 210 4.95 25.22 4.87
CA TYR A 210 5.48 25.05 3.52
C TYR A 210 4.62 24.09 2.68
N LEU A 211 4.15 22.96 3.24
CA LEU A 211 3.22 22.09 2.52
C LEU A 211 1.91 22.81 2.16
N LYS A 212 1.39 23.62 3.09
CA LYS A 212 0.16 24.38 2.87
C LYS A 212 0.34 25.45 1.80
N GLU A 213 1.48 26.14 1.80
CA GLU A 213 1.84 27.13 0.77
C GLU A 213 1.87 26.47 -0.62
N MET A 214 2.56 25.33 -0.73
CA MET A 214 2.81 24.71 -2.03
C MET A 214 1.64 23.89 -2.60
N THR A 215 0.71 23.43 -1.75
CA THR A 215 -0.39 22.53 -2.15
C THR A 215 -1.79 23.03 -1.76
N GLY A 216 -1.87 24.19 -1.10
CA GLY A 216 -3.12 24.80 -0.62
C GLY A 216 -3.67 24.21 0.68
N LYS A 217 -3.14 23.08 1.17
CA LYS A 217 -3.62 22.45 2.42
C LYS A 217 -2.53 21.68 3.14
N CYS A 218 -2.71 21.52 4.45
CA CYS A 218 -1.98 20.53 5.23
C CYS A 218 -2.99 19.72 6.05
N SER A 219 -2.86 18.40 6.00
CA SER A 219 -3.73 17.49 6.74
C SER A 219 -3.32 17.31 8.20
N LYS A 220 -4.12 16.54 8.94
CA LYS A 220 -3.85 16.12 10.33
C LYS A 220 -2.85 14.94 10.44
N HIS A 221 -2.26 14.48 9.34
CA HIS A 221 -1.37 13.32 9.27
C HIS A 221 0.11 13.72 9.37
N LEU A 222 0.87 12.98 10.17
CA LEU A 222 2.31 13.17 10.40
C LEU A 222 3.04 11.82 10.41
N CYS A 223 4.10 11.69 9.62
CA CYS A 223 5.02 10.55 9.70
C CYS A 223 6.31 10.95 10.42
N TRP A 224 6.69 10.18 11.44
CA TRP A 224 7.87 10.47 12.26
C TRP A 224 9.18 10.06 11.58
N PRO A 225 10.25 10.86 11.63
CA PRO A 225 11.57 10.47 11.11
C PRO A 225 12.06 9.20 11.81
N GLU A 226 12.41 8.19 11.02
CA GLU A 226 12.78 6.85 11.52
C GLU A 226 11.74 6.22 12.46
N GLY A 227 10.48 6.66 12.41
CA GLY A 227 9.40 6.19 13.27
C GLY A 227 9.51 6.59 14.75
N TYR A 228 10.48 7.41 15.15
CA TYR A 228 10.72 7.74 16.55
C TYR A 228 9.80 8.84 17.08
N TYR A 229 9.22 8.62 18.27
CA TYR A 229 8.43 9.60 18.99
C TYR A 229 8.47 9.34 20.50
N ASN A 230 8.00 10.30 21.29
CA ASN A 230 7.79 10.21 22.73
C ASN A 230 6.56 11.04 23.12
N LYS A 231 6.19 11.05 24.41
CA LYS A 231 5.00 11.76 24.89
C LYS A 231 5.06 13.27 24.63
N ASP A 232 6.21 13.89 24.84
CA ASP A 232 6.38 15.33 24.65
C ASP A 232 6.30 15.71 23.18
N TYR A 233 6.83 14.88 22.28
CA TYR A 233 6.74 15.07 20.83
C TYR A 233 5.30 14.97 20.33
N ILE A 234 4.53 14.02 20.87
CA ILE A 234 3.10 13.91 20.58
C ILE A 234 2.38 15.19 21.00
N GLN A 235 2.62 15.68 22.22
CA GLN A 235 1.99 16.91 22.70
C GLN A 235 2.29 18.10 21.78
N VAL A 236 3.56 18.28 21.38
CA VAL A 236 3.94 19.33 20.41
C VAL A 236 3.19 19.17 19.08
N ALA A 237 3.06 17.94 18.57
CA ALA A 237 2.35 17.70 17.31
C ALA A 237 0.84 17.94 17.41
N GLU A 238 0.20 17.58 18.54
CA GLU A 238 -1.21 17.86 18.83
C GLU A 238 -1.49 19.36 18.89
N GLU A 239 -0.62 20.12 19.57
CA GLU A 239 -0.68 21.59 19.64
C GLU A 239 -0.58 22.25 18.26
N LEU A 240 0.09 21.59 17.30
CA LEU A 240 0.21 22.04 15.91
C LEU A 240 -0.89 21.48 14.97
N GLY A 241 -1.83 20.69 15.50
CA GLY A 241 -3.00 20.19 14.78
C GLY A 241 -2.80 18.86 14.04
N PHE A 242 -1.76 18.09 14.38
CA PHE A 242 -1.59 16.72 13.90
C PHE A 242 -2.22 15.71 14.87
N TYR A 243 -2.98 14.75 14.35
CA TYR A 243 -3.73 13.76 15.15
C TYR A 243 -3.59 12.31 14.65
N PHE A 244 -3.02 12.10 13.46
CA PHE A 244 -2.75 10.78 12.90
C PHE A 244 -1.24 10.60 12.73
N TYR A 245 -0.66 9.69 13.53
CA TYR A 245 0.80 9.48 13.55
C TYR A 245 1.19 8.18 12.88
N TYR A 246 2.20 8.23 12.02
CA TYR A 246 2.77 7.07 11.35
C TYR A 246 4.17 6.78 11.86
N THR A 247 4.42 5.51 12.18
CA THR A 247 5.68 5.00 12.73
C THR A 247 6.09 3.71 12.01
N THR A 248 7.36 3.34 12.16
CA THR A 248 7.94 2.07 11.72
C THR A 248 8.27 1.22 12.95
N PRO A 249 7.31 0.47 13.51
CA PRO A 249 7.61 -0.46 14.58
C PRO A 249 8.52 -1.57 14.05
N PHE A 250 9.25 -2.22 14.96
CA PHE A 250 10.22 -3.28 14.67
C PHE A 250 9.65 -4.47 13.86
N PHE A 251 8.33 -4.54 13.70
CA PHE A 251 7.63 -5.42 12.76
C PHE A 251 6.83 -4.58 11.75
N SER A 252 7.38 -4.45 10.54
CA SER A 252 6.83 -3.93 9.27
C SER A 252 5.29 -3.84 9.19
N SER A 253 4.72 -2.76 9.72
CA SER A 253 3.51 -2.14 9.20
C SER A 253 3.45 -0.69 9.64
N LEU A 254 3.12 0.21 8.71
CA LEU A 254 2.88 1.62 8.98
C LEU A 254 1.63 1.72 9.88
N LEU A 255 1.81 1.80 11.20
CA LEU A 255 0.70 1.93 12.14
C LEU A 255 0.30 3.40 12.26
N ALA A 256 -0.93 3.71 11.85
CA ALA A 256 -1.57 4.99 12.14
C ALA A 256 -2.15 4.94 13.56
N PHE A 257 -1.55 5.64 14.52
CA PHE A 257 -2.17 5.87 15.82
C PHE A 257 -3.04 7.12 15.76
N HIS A 258 -4.34 6.96 16.03
CA HIS A 258 -5.27 8.07 16.25
C HIS A 258 -5.47 8.27 17.75
N LYS A 259 -5.22 9.47 18.26
CA LYS A 259 -5.48 9.87 19.66
C LYS A 259 -6.45 11.05 19.75
N GLY A 260 -7.46 11.10 18.89
CA GLY A 260 -8.57 12.05 19.00
C GLY A 260 -9.93 11.36 19.18
N PRO A 261 -11.01 12.09 19.51
CA PRO A 261 -12.37 11.58 19.33
C PRO A 261 -12.56 11.12 17.88
N ARG A 262 -13.38 10.08 17.65
CA ARG A 262 -13.82 9.75 16.27
C ARG A 262 -14.55 10.98 15.74
N LEU A 263 -14.06 11.56 14.67
CA LEU A 263 -14.81 12.59 13.95
C LEU A 263 -16.03 11.90 13.30
N PRO A 264 -17.22 12.51 13.36
CA PRO A 264 -18.34 12.05 12.54
C PRO A 264 -17.94 12.12 11.06
N ASP A 265 -18.43 11.17 10.28
CA ASP A 265 -18.22 11.14 8.83
C ASP A 265 -18.99 12.33 8.22
N ASP A 266 -18.28 13.37 7.79
CA ASP A 266 -18.78 14.42 6.88
C ASP A 266 -18.44 14.06 5.43
#